data_AF-A0A832M4E9-F1
#
_entry.id   AF-A0A832M4E9-F1
#
_cell.length_a   1.000
_cell.length_b   1.000
_cell.length_c   1.000
_cell.angle_alpha   90.00
_cell.angle_beta   90.00
_cell.angle_gamma   90.00
#
_symmetry.space_group_name_H-M   'P 1'
#
loop_
_entity.id
_entity.type
_entity.pdbx_description
1 polymer ?
#
loop_
_entity_poly.entity_id
_entity_poly.type
_entity_poly.pdbx_seq_one_letter_code
_entity_poly.pdbx_strand_id
1 'polypeptide(L)'
;MPTQREKIIKKTLEILENRPNGIRYSELFREIKNQLPEVPENTIHGTIWDLDKKTLEIGKPERGIFILKRYLKESVETKLKEVERTVRGINEAFFIIHLPII
;
A
#
# COMPACT_ATOMS: atom_id res chain seq x y z
N MET A 1 -5.90 -29.72 -2.83
CA MET A 1 -6.35 -28.94 -1.66
C MET A 1 -5.47 -27.71 -1.56
N PRO A 2 -6.02 -26.50 -1.35
CA PRO A 2 -5.20 -25.30 -1.17
C PRO A 2 -4.34 -25.44 0.09
N THR A 3 -3.07 -25.14 -0.02
CA THR A 3 -2.13 -25.16 1.10
C THR A 3 -2.51 -24.10 2.14
N GLN A 4 -2.10 -24.27 3.41
CA GLN A 4 -2.35 -23.26 4.45
C GLN A 4 -1.79 -21.88 4.03
N ARG A 5 -0.70 -21.87 3.26
CA ARG A 5 -0.10 -20.66 2.69
C ARG A 5 -1.01 -19.96 1.69
N GLU A 6 -1.59 -20.70 0.73
CA GLU A 6 -2.53 -20.12 -0.24
C GLU A 6 -3.77 -19.56 0.46
N LYS A 7 -4.27 -20.22 1.51
CA LYS A 7 -5.37 -19.69 2.32
C LYS A 7 -5.00 -18.35 2.95
N ILE A 8 -3.80 -18.23 3.54
CA ILE A 8 -3.30 -16.98 4.12
C ILE A 8 -3.19 -15.88 3.06
N ILE A 9 -2.60 -16.18 1.89
CA ILE A 9 -2.42 -15.20 0.81
C ILE A 9 -3.78 -14.70 0.32
N LYS A 10 -4.72 -15.61 0.05
CA LYS A 10 -6.07 -15.25 -0.39
C LYS A 10 -6.77 -14.35 0.63
N LYS A 11 -6.73 -14.72 1.92
CA LYS A 11 -7.30 -13.89 3.00
C LYS A 11 -6.62 -12.54 3.13
N THR A 12 -5.32 -12.49 2.94
CA THR A 12 -4.59 -11.22 2.97
C THR A 12 -5.05 -10.30 1.84
N LEU A 13 -5.19 -10.83 0.62
CA LEU A 13 -5.69 -10.06 -0.52
C LEU A 13 -7.10 -9.52 -0.21
N GLU A 14 -8.03 -10.35 0.25
CA GLU A 14 -9.40 -9.95 0.63
C GLU A 14 -9.42 -8.82 1.69
N ILE A 15 -8.54 -8.88 2.69
CA ILE A 15 -8.41 -7.83 3.72
C ILE A 15 -7.89 -6.53 3.10
N LEU A 16 -6.88 -6.63 2.23
CA LEU A 16 -6.25 -5.48 1.59
C LEU A 16 -7.16 -4.83 0.52
N GLU A 17 -8.07 -5.58 -0.09
CA GLU A 17 -9.02 -5.02 -1.07
C GLU A 17 -9.92 -3.94 -0.45
N ASN A 18 -10.25 -4.10 0.82
CA ASN A 18 -11.10 -3.16 1.55
C ASN A 18 -10.30 -2.05 2.24
N ARG A 19 -8.97 -2.03 2.11
CA ARG A 19 -8.08 -1.09 2.81
C ARG A 19 -7.13 -0.40 1.83
N PRO A 20 -7.59 0.65 1.12
CA PRO A 20 -6.78 1.40 0.17
C PRO A 20 -5.58 2.10 0.82
N ASN A 21 -5.63 2.40 2.12
CA ASN A 21 -4.54 3.03 2.87
C ASN A 21 -3.48 2.01 3.37
N GLY A 22 -3.70 0.71 3.12
CA GLY A 22 -2.89 -0.36 3.68
C GLY A 22 -3.23 -0.70 5.13
N ILE A 23 -2.52 -1.68 5.66
CA ILE A 23 -2.73 -2.26 6.99
C ILE A 23 -1.38 -2.50 7.68
N ARG A 24 -1.34 -2.29 9.00
CA ARG A 24 -0.16 -2.64 9.81
C ARG A 24 -0.01 -4.15 9.93
N TYR A 25 1.24 -4.61 10.03
CA TYR A 25 1.58 -6.01 10.24
C TYR A 25 0.82 -6.63 11.42
N SER A 26 0.77 -5.95 12.56
CA SER A 26 0.08 -6.42 13.76
C SER A 26 -1.43 -6.59 13.55
N GLU A 27 -2.05 -5.62 12.87
CA GLU A 27 -3.47 -5.67 12.51
C GLU A 27 -3.75 -6.80 11.51
N LEU A 28 -2.93 -6.92 10.47
CA LEU A 28 -3.05 -7.97 9.45
C LEU A 28 -2.88 -9.36 10.08
N PHE A 29 -1.88 -9.53 10.93
CA PHE A 29 -1.68 -10.78 11.67
C PHE A 29 -2.89 -11.13 12.52
N ARG A 30 -3.46 -10.17 13.26
CA ARG A 30 -4.64 -10.38 14.11
C ARG A 30 -5.87 -10.79 13.29
N GLU A 31 -6.13 -10.10 12.19
CA GLU A 31 -7.23 -10.41 11.27
C GLU A 31 -7.09 -11.83 10.69
N ILE A 32 -5.90 -12.20 10.23
CA ILE A 32 -5.65 -13.51 9.66
C ILE A 32 -5.77 -14.61 10.73
N LYS A 33 -5.22 -14.39 11.94
CA LYS A 33 -5.35 -15.33 13.07
C LYS A 33 -6.81 -15.53 13.47
N ASN A 34 -7.61 -14.47 13.48
CA ASN A 34 -9.05 -14.55 13.78
C ASN A 34 -9.82 -15.33 12.70
N GLN A 35 -9.48 -15.15 11.42
CA GLN A 35 -10.15 -15.86 10.32
C GLN A 35 -9.65 -17.29 10.11
N LEU A 36 -8.39 -17.57 10.48
CA LEU A 36 -7.73 -18.86 10.30
C LEU A 36 -7.13 -19.36 11.63
N PRO A 37 -7.96 -19.67 12.64
CA PRO A 37 -7.47 -20.16 13.93
C PRO A 37 -6.83 -21.55 13.84
N GLU A 38 -7.11 -22.30 12.77
CA GLU A 38 -6.50 -23.61 12.48
C GLU A 38 -5.02 -23.48 12.07
N VAL A 39 -4.58 -22.31 11.58
CA VAL A 39 -3.23 -22.13 11.06
C VAL A 39 -2.28 -21.74 12.19
N PRO A 40 -1.14 -22.44 12.37
CA PRO A 40 -0.16 -22.08 13.38
C PRO A 40 0.40 -20.67 13.19
N GLU A 41 0.61 -19.96 14.30
CA GLU A 41 1.09 -18.57 14.29
C GLU A 41 2.42 -18.43 13.54
N ASN A 42 3.34 -19.39 13.69
CA ASN A 42 4.62 -19.41 12.98
C ASN A 42 4.45 -19.48 11.46
N THR A 43 3.42 -20.20 10.98
CA THR A 43 3.10 -20.26 9.55
C THR A 43 2.54 -18.94 9.04
N ILE A 44 1.70 -18.27 9.85
CA ILE A 44 1.18 -16.94 9.54
C ILE A 44 2.35 -15.94 9.48
N HIS A 45 3.19 -15.88 10.52
CA HIS A 45 4.35 -14.99 10.58
C HIS A 45 5.28 -15.18 9.38
N GLY A 46 5.67 -16.41 9.06
CA GLY A 46 6.54 -16.71 7.91
C GLY A 46 5.89 -16.37 6.57
N THR A 47 4.58 -16.55 6.43
CA THR A 47 3.87 -16.24 5.19
C THR A 47 3.70 -14.73 4.99
N ILE A 48 3.38 -13.97 6.04
CA ILE A 48 3.27 -12.51 5.99
C ILE A 48 4.64 -11.86 5.78
N TRP A 49 5.71 -12.43 6.37
CA TRP A 49 7.07 -11.90 6.20
C TRP A 49 7.52 -11.92 4.74
N ASP A 50 7.31 -13.02 4.03
CA ASP A 50 7.68 -13.18 2.61
C ASP A 50 6.53 -12.83 1.64
N LEU A 51 5.54 -12.08 2.10
CA LEU A 51 4.32 -11.83 1.33
C LEU A 51 4.60 -11.00 0.07
N ASP A 52 5.51 -10.02 0.15
CA ASP A 52 5.91 -9.18 -1.00
C ASP A 52 6.65 -9.98 -2.08
N LYS A 53 7.41 -11.00 -1.67
CA LYS A 53 8.12 -11.91 -2.58
C LYS A 53 7.18 -12.93 -3.22
N LYS A 54 6.12 -13.32 -2.50
CA LYS A 54 5.17 -14.35 -2.93
C LYS A 54 4.10 -13.81 -3.86
N THR A 55 3.70 -12.55 -3.70
CA THR A 55 2.76 -11.90 -4.61
C THR A 55 3.26 -10.53 -5.04
N LEU A 56 3.36 -10.37 -6.37
CA LEU A 56 3.68 -9.09 -6.98
C LEU A 56 2.58 -8.05 -6.79
N GLU A 57 1.40 -8.43 -6.31
CA GLU A 57 0.27 -7.52 -6.09
C GLU A 57 0.40 -6.71 -4.81
N ILE A 58 1.24 -7.14 -3.87
CA ILE A 58 1.42 -6.46 -2.58
C ILE A 58 2.68 -5.61 -2.61
N GLY A 59 2.56 -4.39 -2.10
CA GLY A 59 3.64 -3.43 -1.89
C GLY A 59 3.83 -3.13 -0.42
N LYS A 60 5.01 -2.60 -0.09
CA LYS A 60 5.40 -2.21 1.26
C LYS A 60 5.87 -0.76 1.25
N PRO A 61 4.94 0.22 1.36
CA PRO A 61 5.27 1.64 1.31
C PRO A 61 6.18 2.04 2.47
N GLU A 62 5.96 1.45 3.64
CA GLU A 62 6.68 1.73 4.87
C GLU A 62 6.97 0.44 5.65
N ARG A 63 7.94 0.49 6.58
CA ARG A 63 8.26 -0.66 7.43
C ARG A 63 7.04 -1.04 8.27
N GLY A 64 6.50 -2.23 8.01
CA GLY A 64 5.38 -2.79 8.76
C GLY A 64 4.00 -2.43 8.21
N ILE A 65 3.91 -1.73 7.06
CA ILE A 65 2.64 -1.47 6.36
C ILE A 65 2.59 -2.30 5.07
N PHE A 66 1.48 -2.99 4.86
CA PHE A 66 1.19 -3.75 3.64
C PHE A 66 0.02 -3.10 2.91
N ILE A 67 0.15 -2.93 1.60
CA ILE A 67 -0.86 -2.32 0.73
C ILE A 67 -0.87 -3.05 -0.61
N LEU A 68 -1.98 -3.02 -1.34
CA LEU A 68 -1.95 -3.48 -2.74
C LEU A 68 -1.23 -2.45 -3.61
N LYS A 69 -0.39 -2.91 -4.54
CA LYS A 69 0.32 -2.06 -5.51
C LYS A 69 -0.64 -1.22 -6.35
N ARG A 70 -1.86 -1.69 -6.58
CA ARG A 70 -2.92 -0.91 -7.26
C ARG A 70 -3.20 0.41 -6.54
N TYR A 71 -3.28 0.39 -5.21
CA TYR A 71 -3.48 1.60 -4.40
C TYR A 71 -2.21 2.43 -4.24
N LEU A 72 -1.03 1.78 -4.26
CA LEU A 72 0.25 2.49 -4.25
C LEU A 72 0.40 3.37 -5.50
N LYS A 73 0.09 2.82 -6.67
CA LYS A 73 0.16 3.55 -7.95
C LYS A 73 -0.79 4.75 -7.95
N GLU A 74 -2.00 4.57 -7.45
CA GLU A 74 -3.01 5.63 -7.36
C GLU A 74 -2.61 6.74 -6.38
N SER A 75 -2.04 6.39 -5.21
CA SER A 75 -1.52 7.36 -4.24
C SER A 75 -0.34 8.15 -4.77
N VAL A 76 0.58 7.50 -5.49
CA VAL A 76 1.75 8.16 -6.10
C VAL A 76 1.32 9.10 -7.22
N GLU A 77 0.45 8.64 -8.12
CA GLU A 77 -0.09 9.45 -9.22
C GLU A 77 -0.81 10.71 -8.71
N THR A 78 -1.60 10.56 -7.63
CA THR A 78 -2.32 11.68 -7.02
C THR A 78 -1.35 12.70 -6.42
N LYS A 79 -0.34 12.25 -5.67
CA LYS A 79 0.69 13.13 -5.11
C LYS A 79 1.50 13.85 -6.19
N LEU A 80 1.85 13.16 -7.28
CA LEU A 80 2.61 13.76 -8.38
C LEU A 80 1.82 14.90 -9.04
N LYS A 81 0.53 14.71 -9.32
CA LYS A 81 -0.33 15.75 -9.89
C LYS A 81 -0.49 16.97 -8.97
N GLU A 82 -0.53 16.76 -7.66
CA GLU A 82 -0.63 17.84 -6.68
C GLU A 82 0.67 18.67 -6.61
N VAL A 83 1.82 17.99 -6.66
CA VAL A 83 3.13 18.65 -6.75
C VAL A 83 3.25 19.43 -8.06
N GLU A 84 2.86 18.85 -9.20
CA GLU A 84 2.90 19.54 -10.50
C GLU A 84 2.02 20.81 -10.54
N ARG A 85 0.81 20.76 -9.96
CA ARG A 85 -0.03 21.96 -9.84
C ARG A 85 0.61 23.04 -8.97
N THR A 86 1.21 22.64 -7.86
CA THR A 86 1.87 23.57 -6.94
C THR A 86 3.06 24.25 -7.61
N VAL A 87 3.91 23.46 -8.29
CA VAL A 87 5.07 23.98 -9.05
C VAL A 87 4.64 24.91 -10.18
N ARG A 88 3.57 24.56 -10.91
CA ARG A 88 3.01 25.45 -11.95
C ARG A 88 2.55 26.79 -11.36
N GLY A 89 1.80 26.78 -10.26
CA GLY A 89 1.32 28.01 -9.62
C GLY A 89 2.45 28.91 -9.12
N ILE A 90 3.54 28.34 -8.60
CA ILE A 90 4.74 29.10 -8.21
C ILE A 90 5.39 29.76 -9.42
N ASN A 91 5.54 29.04 -10.54
CA ASN A 91 6.13 29.58 -11.76
C ASN A 91 5.29 30.70 -12.38
N GLU A 92 3.95 30.57 -12.39
CA GLU A 92 3.05 31.62 -12.86
C GLU A 92 3.13 32.88 -11.98
N ALA A 93 3.15 32.71 -10.66
CA ALA A 93 3.33 33.83 -9.73
C ALA A 93 4.69 34.53 -9.94
N PHE A 94 5.76 33.77 -10.15
CA PHE A 94 7.10 34.33 -10.39
C PHE A 94 7.16 35.12 -11.70
N PHE A 95 6.48 34.65 -12.76
CA PHE A 95 6.43 35.33 -14.06
C PHE A 95 5.68 36.66 -13.98
N ILE A 96 4.57 36.72 -13.23
CA ILE A 96 3.76 37.94 -13.06
C ILE A 96 4.53 39.02 -12.28
N ILE A 97 5.30 38.65 -11.25
CA ILE A 97 6.03 39.60 -10.40
C ILE A 97 7.25 40.21 -11.12
N HIS A 98 7.79 39.51 -12.12
CA HIS A 98 8.95 39.95 -12.90
C HIS A 98 8.61 40.51 -14.30
N LEU A 99 7.33 40.73 -14.61
CA LEU A 99 6.97 41.43 -15.84
C LEU A 99 7.46 42.88 -15.78
N PRO A 100 8.31 43.34 -16.72
CA PRO A 100 8.68 44.74 -16.80
C PRO A 100 7.41 45.54 -17.10
N ILE A 101 7.07 46.46 -16.21
CA ILE A 101 6.02 47.46 -16.43
C ILE A 101 6.57 48.39 -17.52
N ILE A 102 6.14 48.18 -18.77
CA ILE A 102 6.40 49.06 -19.91
C ILE A 102 5.20 49.98 -20.07
#